data_AF-A0AAD6RG93-F1
#
_entry.id   AF-A0AAD6RG93-F1
#
_cell.length_a   1.000
_cell.length_b   1.000
_cell.length_c   1.000
_cell.angle_alpha   90.00
_cell.angle_beta   90.00
_cell.angle_gamma   90.00
#
_symmetry.space_group_name_H-M   'P 1'
#
loop_
_entity.id
_entity.type
_entity.pdbx_description
1 polymer ?
#
loop_
_entity_poly.entity_id
_entity_poly.type
_entity_poly.pdbx_seq_one_letter_code
_entity_poly.pdbx_strand_id
1 'polypeptide(L)' 'MAKSKNHTAHNQSYKAHKNGIKKPRKQRHTSTKDVCNFRWILSF' A
#
# COMPACT_ATOMS: atom_id res chain seq x y z
N MET A 1 -36.88 -19.32 -3.05
CA MET A 1 -35.73 -18.42 -2.73
C MET A 1 -34.66 -18.65 -3.77
N ALA A 2 -34.43 -17.68 -4.65
CA ALA A 2 -33.37 -17.80 -5.66
C ALA A 2 -32.02 -17.50 -4.99
N LYS A 3 -31.09 -18.46 -5.00
CA LYS A 3 -29.75 -18.23 -4.43
C LYS A 3 -28.94 -17.34 -5.38
N SER A 4 -28.30 -16.31 -4.83
CA SER A 4 -27.37 -15.45 -5.55
C SER A 4 -25.91 -15.84 -5.27
N LYS A 5 -24.98 -15.28 -6.03
CA LYS A 5 -23.55 -15.50 -5.83
C LYS A 5 -23.06 -14.68 -4.63
N ASN A 6 -22.38 -15.33 -3.69
CA ASN A 6 -21.97 -14.70 -2.43
C ASN A 6 -20.67 -13.87 -2.52
N HIS A 7 -19.80 -14.11 -3.51
CA HIS A 7 -18.55 -13.35 -3.72
C HIS A 7 -17.97 -13.58 -5.12
N THR A 8 -17.33 -12.57 -5.72
CA THR A 8 -16.53 -12.74 -6.94
C THR A 8 -15.44 -11.67 -7.11
N ALA A 9 -14.24 -12.09 -7.49
CA ALA A 9 -13.13 -11.21 -7.85
C ALA A 9 -12.87 -11.15 -9.38
N HIS A 10 -13.82 -11.60 -10.20
CA HIS A 10 -13.64 -11.87 -11.63
C HIS A 10 -13.06 -10.70 -12.45
N ASN A 11 -13.35 -9.46 -12.06
CA ASN A 11 -12.88 -8.26 -12.78
C ASN A 11 -11.88 -7.41 -11.99
N GLN A 12 -11.41 -7.88 -10.84
CA GLN A 12 -10.55 -7.07 -9.97
C GLN A 12 -9.16 -6.89 -10.59
N SER A 13 -8.59 -7.97 -11.13
CA SER A 13 -7.29 -7.94 -11.79
C SER A 13 -7.32 -7.03 -13.03
N TYR A 14 -8.29 -7.21 -13.92
CA TYR A 14 -8.43 -6.38 -15.12
C TYR A 14 -8.53 -4.89 -14.76
N LYS A 15 -9.36 -4.51 -13.79
CA LYS A 15 -9.46 -3.12 -13.32
C LYS A 15 -8.16 -2.59 -12.70
N ALA A 16 -7.44 -3.40 -11.92
CA ALA A 16 -6.15 -3.00 -11.35
C ALA A 16 -5.10 -2.73 -12.43
N HIS A 17 -5.14 -3.51 -13.52
CA HIS A 17 -4.23 -3.35 -14.64
C HIS A 17 -4.64 -2.22 -15.61
N LYS A 18 -5.90 -1.78 -15.66
CA LYS A 18 -6.34 -0.65 -16.51
C LYS A 18 -5.55 0.64 -16.27
N ASN A 19 -5.23 0.94 -15.01
CA ASN A 19 -4.42 2.11 -14.64
C ASN A 19 -2.93 1.78 -14.46
N GLY A 20 -2.58 0.49 -14.55
CA GLY A 20 -1.27 -0.04 -14.24
C GLY A 20 -0.96 -0.01 -12.75
N ILE A 21 -0.53 -1.15 -12.19
CA ILE A 21 -0.09 -1.24 -10.79
C ILE A 21 1.29 -0.57 -10.70
N LYS A 22 1.32 0.70 -10.25
CA LYS A 22 2.56 1.47 -10.12
C LYS A 22 3.30 1.07 -8.84
N LYS A 23 4.59 0.76 -8.97
CA LYS A 23 5.48 0.54 -7.82
C LYS A 23 5.69 1.87 -7.08
N PRO A 24 5.84 1.85 -5.74
CA PRO A 24 6.18 3.04 -4.99
C PRO A 24 7.51 3.62 -5.50
N ARG A 25 7.59 4.94 -5.63
CA ARG A 25 8.79 5.62 -6.11
C ARG A 25 9.84 5.60 -5.00
N LYS A 26 11.02 5.03 -5.29
CA LYS A 26 12.18 5.14 -4.39
C LYS A 26 12.80 6.53 -4.56
N GLN A 27 12.83 7.32 -3.50
CA GLN A 27 13.54 8.60 -3.45
C GLN A 27 14.98 8.38 -3.00
N ARG A 28 15.93 9.17 -3.52
CA ARG A 28 17.37 9.07 -3.17
C ARG A 28 17.62 9.28 -1.67
N HIS A 29 16.80 10.13 -1.05
CA HIS A 29 16.82 10.39 0.39
C HIS A 29 15.47 9.96 0.96
N THR A 30 15.48 9.09 1.96
CA THR A 30 14.29 8.67 2.68
C THR A 30 13.90 9.72 3.71
N SER A 31 12.60 9.91 3.95
CA SER A 31 12.16 10.83 4.99
C SER A 31 12.51 10.29 6.38
N THR A 32 13.09 11.13 7.23
CA THR A 32 13.46 10.81 8.61
C THR A 32 12.29 10.91 9.61
N LYS A 33 11.04 10.84 9.14
CA LYS A 33 9.84 11.04 9.98
C LYS A 33 9.80 10.06 11.17
N ASP A 34 10.25 8.82 11.00
CA ASP A 34 10.27 7.82 12.07
C ASP A 34 11.54 7.87 12.95
N VAL A 35 12.65 8.45 12.47
CA VAL A 35 13.90 8.52 13.27
C VAL A 35 13.90 9.70 14.26
N CYS A 36 13.04 10.70 14.07
CA CYS A 36 12.90 11.81 15.01
C CYS A 36 12.25 11.38 16.35
N ASN A 37 11.47 10.31 16.36
CA ASN A 37 10.87 9.80 17.61
C ASN A 37 11.88 8.99 18.45
N PHE A 38 12.89 8.37 17.81
CA PHE A 38 13.92 7.58 18.50
C PHE A 38 15.17 8.39 18.89
N ARG A 39 15.40 9.57 18.30
CA ARG A 39 16.59 10.37 18.63
C ARG A 39 16.58 10.93 20.05
N TRP A 40 15.42 10.98 20.70
CA TRP A 40 15.29 11.36 22.12
C TRP A 40 15.66 10.24 23.10
N ILE A 41 15.68 8.98 22.67
CA ILE A 41 15.94 7.82 23.55
C ILE A 41 17.44 7.47 23.62
N LEU A 42 18.23 7.89 22.63
CA LEU A 42 19.67 7.60 22.53
C LEU A 42 20.57 8.76 23.00
N SER A 43 20.01 9.78 23.64
CA SER A 43 20.78 10.83 24.32
C SER A 43 20.74 10.60 25.83
N PHE A 44 21.49 9.62 26.32
CA PHE A 44 21.93 9.47 27.71
C PHE A 44 23.26 8.71 27.74
#